data_AF-S8CBW0-F1
#
_entry.id   AF-S8CBW0-F1
#
_cell.length_a   1.000
_cell.length_b   1.000
_cell.length_c   1.000
_cell.angle_alpha   90.00
_cell.angle_beta   90.00
_cell.angle_gamma   90.00
#
_symmetry.space_group_name_H-M   'P 1'
#
loop_
_entity.id
_entity.type
_entity.pdbx_description
1 polymer ?
#
loop_
_entity_poly.entity_id
_entity_poly.type
_entity_poly.pdbx_seq_one_letter_code
_entity_poly.pdbx_strand_id
1 'polypeptide(L)'
;MASKLKKLFNKPPSVSTARVNAADGRTPQADQPGSSNTMQTTEATYDLSQAPRFLIIGAGHRGTSYARAIKSSTNGVVAAVADLNTYKRDSFGDRYKIPSDLRFSDWRELLKDESQAVIRDYGGIDGVLICTLDQTHADIATAVIPLGWHVLVEKPLATTYEDCLKIQAAVEKANCIFAIGHVLRYSPHNRLLHRLLTEDKIVGEIVAIEHKEPVGWYHFSHSFVRGNWHREADCGPSILTKCCHDLDILLWLLCSPKPLDPSDPSTEPHLPSSVYSIGHLTHFRPSNKPKHASNNCITCPTSVERTCMYSAKKIYIENPSGMRGGYNTEWPVNIVYPEVEDDPGNFESKENELLKRLAEGPYGRCVYDGHNDVVDNQIVVMSWDGEVNVSEEAGATHNQEGGAHETRGPKTATITMTAFSHAICERKTIVYGTKGELHSDTSWPAASSDQKKRPMRQPQTSLHSILFTDPYAEWVSHIPGPVDLSSGHGGGDTGLAQAFVRAVEAVKVFGWDVGKAQREHVGAGIDEAVRAHGMAWCAEESRVLGVRKDWSVWDNEQRKSENL
;
A
#
# COMPACT_ATOMS: atom_id res chain seq x y z
N MET A 1 25.15 32.46 35.47
CA MET A 1 24.75 32.50 34.04
C MET A 1 24.31 31.09 33.61
N ALA A 2 23.36 30.53 34.36
CA ALA A 2 22.78 29.20 34.20
C ALA A 2 21.41 29.22 34.90
N SER A 3 20.39 29.83 34.28
CA SER A 3 18.98 29.74 34.73
C SER A 3 17.95 30.33 33.72
N LYS A 4 18.18 30.25 32.40
CA LYS A 4 17.26 30.85 31.40
C LYS A 4 16.85 29.94 30.22
N LEU A 5 16.96 28.61 30.36
CA LEU A 5 16.52 27.64 29.34
C LEU A 5 15.74 26.46 29.95
N LYS A 6 14.62 26.71 30.62
CA LYS A 6 13.80 25.63 31.22
C LYS A 6 12.27 25.88 31.25
N LYS A 7 11.70 26.57 30.25
CA LYS A 7 10.24 26.78 30.15
C LYS A 7 9.69 26.82 28.71
N LEU A 8 9.90 25.77 27.90
CA LEU A 8 9.19 25.62 26.62
C LEU A 8 8.67 24.21 26.29
N PHE A 9 8.85 23.21 27.16
CA PHE A 9 8.27 21.88 26.95
C PHE A 9 7.63 21.38 28.24
N ASN A 10 6.31 21.55 28.35
CA ASN A 10 5.39 20.71 29.13
C ASN A 10 3.96 21.28 29.06
N LYS A 11 3.19 20.84 28.07
CA LYS A 11 1.72 20.78 28.14
C LYS A 11 1.28 19.51 27.42
N PRO A 12 0.70 18.53 28.12
CA PRO A 12 0.06 17.40 27.46
C PRO A 12 -1.30 17.83 26.86
N PRO A 13 -1.72 17.26 25.72
CA PRO A 13 -3.05 17.52 25.16
C PRO A 13 -4.13 16.84 26.03
N SER A 14 -5.21 17.58 26.28
CA SER A 14 -6.38 17.11 27.05
C SER A 14 -7.16 16.06 26.28
N VAL A 15 -7.19 14.84 26.81
CA VAL A 15 -8.07 13.75 26.37
C VAL A 15 -9.46 13.96 27.00
N SER A 16 -10.47 14.13 26.16
CA SER A 16 -11.88 14.10 26.56
C SER A 16 -12.28 12.66 26.88
N THR A 17 -12.42 12.33 28.17
CA THR A 17 -13.01 11.07 28.62
C THR A 17 -14.47 11.31 28.99
N ALA A 18 -15.39 10.77 28.18
CA ALA A 18 -16.80 10.66 28.52
C ALA A 18 -17.00 9.58 29.59
N ARG A 19 -17.44 9.94 30.80
CA ARG A 19 -18.16 9.02 31.72
C ARG A 19 -19.10 9.75 32.68
N VAL A 20 -20.38 9.37 32.56
CA VAL A 20 -21.35 9.01 33.61
C VAL A 20 -21.76 10.10 34.62
N ASN A 21 -23.03 10.53 34.48
CA ASN A 21 -23.79 11.32 35.46
C ASN A 21 -24.04 10.52 36.75
N ALA A 22 -23.81 11.17 37.89
CA ALA A 22 -24.53 10.92 39.13
C ALA A 22 -24.70 12.24 39.89
N ALA A 23 -25.91 12.44 40.39
CA ALA A 23 -26.43 13.65 41.02
C ALA A 23 -25.71 14.04 42.32
N ASP A 24 -25.57 15.34 42.59
CA ASP A 24 -26.33 15.95 43.69
C ASP A 24 -26.20 17.49 43.68
N GLY A 25 -27.29 18.15 44.06
CA GLY A 25 -27.46 19.59 43.98
C GLY A 25 -26.78 20.40 45.09
N ARG A 26 -26.42 21.64 44.74
CA ARG A 26 -26.63 22.91 45.49
C ARG A 26 -25.81 24.06 44.87
N THR A 27 -26.50 25.01 44.25
CA THR A 27 -26.10 26.44 44.10
C THR A 27 -26.26 27.16 45.46
N PRO A 28 -25.66 28.34 45.73
CA PRO A 28 -25.52 29.55 44.88
C PRO A 28 -24.10 30.21 45.01
N GLN A 29 -23.69 31.35 44.43
CA GLN A 29 -24.38 32.59 44.06
C GLN A 29 -23.45 33.43 43.14
N ALA A 30 -24.05 34.44 42.51
CA ALA A 30 -23.57 35.24 41.40
C ALA A 30 -22.40 36.19 41.71
N ASP A 31 -21.57 36.44 40.67
CA ASP A 31 -21.05 37.77 40.33
C ASP A 31 -20.91 37.87 38.79
N GLN A 32 -21.43 38.95 38.21
CA GLN A 32 -21.30 39.41 36.81
C GLN A 32 -20.42 40.69 36.85
N PRO A 33 -19.95 41.28 35.72
CA PRO A 33 -20.03 40.86 34.31
C PRO A 33 -18.67 40.92 33.58
N GLY A 34 -18.55 40.22 32.45
CA GLY A 34 -17.40 40.38 31.54
C GLY A 34 -17.74 39.85 30.16
N SER A 35 -17.91 40.75 29.20
CA SER A 35 -18.20 40.44 27.80
C SER A 35 -17.10 39.57 27.18
N SER A 36 -17.36 38.27 27.01
CA SER A 36 -16.55 37.39 26.16
C SER A 36 -17.29 37.13 24.86
N ASN A 37 -16.69 37.52 23.74
CA ASN A 37 -17.05 37.01 22.41
C ASN A 37 -16.99 35.49 22.43
N THR A 38 -18.14 34.84 22.58
CA THR A 38 -18.29 33.42 22.29
C THR A 38 -18.28 33.30 20.78
N MET A 39 -17.13 32.92 20.19
CA MET A 39 -17.14 32.34 18.86
C MET A 39 -18.03 31.10 18.93
N GLN A 40 -19.25 31.24 18.40
CA GLN A 40 -20.09 30.11 18.05
C GLN A 40 -19.31 29.28 17.04
N THR A 41 -18.69 28.20 17.50
CA THR A 41 -18.35 27.09 16.62
C THR A 41 -19.68 26.47 16.20
N THR A 42 -20.19 26.92 15.06
CA THR A 42 -21.25 26.21 14.35
C THR A 42 -20.66 24.87 13.95
N GLU A 43 -21.06 23.79 14.60
CA GLU A 43 -20.99 22.46 14.00
C GLU A 43 -21.90 22.52 12.77
N ALA A 44 -21.33 22.85 11.63
CA ALA A 44 -22.03 22.75 10.35
C ALA A 44 -22.41 21.28 10.19
N THR A 45 -23.70 20.97 10.23
CA THR A 45 -24.23 19.67 9.85
C THR A 45 -23.81 19.41 8.41
N TYR A 46 -22.88 18.47 8.21
CA TYR A 46 -22.42 18.08 6.88
C TYR A 46 -23.61 17.52 6.10
N ASP A 47 -23.94 18.12 4.97
CA ASP A 47 -25.00 17.63 4.11
C ASP A 47 -24.54 16.36 3.41
N LEU A 48 -25.03 15.21 3.86
CA LEU A 48 -24.74 13.91 3.27
C LEU A 48 -25.16 13.80 1.80
N SER A 49 -26.02 14.70 1.29
CA SER A 49 -26.34 14.78 -0.14
C SER A 49 -25.12 15.12 -1.00
N GLN A 50 -24.13 15.82 -0.42
CA GLN A 50 -22.91 16.25 -1.10
C GLN A 50 -21.74 15.28 -0.93
N ALA A 51 -21.89 14.25 -0.07
CA ALA A 51 -20.85 13.25 0.16
C ALA A 51 -20.35 12.63 -1.15
N PRO A 52 -19.03 12.44 -1.33
CA PRO A 52 -18.50 11.69 -2.47
C PRO A 52 -19.01 10.25 -2.51
N ARG A 53 -19.42 9.79 -3.68
CA ARG A 53 -20.06 8.49 -3.93
C ARG A 53 -19.11 7.61 -4.73
N PHE A 54 -18.81 6.43 -4.20
CA PHE A 54 -17.79 5.54 -4.74
C PHE A 54 -18.37 4.22 -5.24
N LEU A 55 -17.86 3.78 -6.39
CA LEU A 55 -18.09 2.44 -6.93
C LEU A 55 -16.88 1.55 -6.63
N ILE A 56 -17.11 0.32 -6.18
CA ILE A 56 -16.05 -0.68 -5.98
C ILE A 56 -16.11 -1.73 -7.09
N ILE A 57 -15.07 -1.83 -7.90
CA ILE A 57 -14.90 -2.92 -8.88
C ILE A 57 -13.98 -3.96 -8.24
N GLY A 58 -14.50 -5.14 -7.90
CA GLY A 58 -13.80 -6.17 -7.13
C GLY A 58 -14.14 -6.12 -5.64
N ALA A 59 -15.16 -6.87 -5.24
CA ALA A 59 -15.62 -7.07 -3.86
C ALA A 59 -14.79 -8.13 -3.10
N GLY A 60 -13.52 -8.31 -3.48
CA GLY A 60 -12.57 -9.18 -2.79
C GLY A 60 -12.03 -8.57 -1.50
N HIS A 61 -10.91 -9.12 -1.02
CA HIS A 61 -10.26 -8.67 0.20
C HIS A 61 -9.86 -7.18 0.12
N ARG A 62 -9.26 -6.73 -0.99
CA ARG A 62 -8.83 -5.34 -1.16
C ARG A 62 -9.99 -4.36 -1.27
N GLY A 63 -10.99 -4.64 -2.12
CA GLY A 63 -12.19 -3.80 -2.21
C GLY A 63 -12.95 -3.70 -0.89
N THR A 64 -13.03 -4.80 -0.12
CA THR A 64 -13.62 -4.80 1.23
C THR A 64 -12.82 -3.91 2.19
N SER A 65 -11.49 -3.96 2.16
CA SER A 65 -10.65 -3.10 3.00
C SER A 65 -10.85 -1.62 2.70
N TYR A 66 -10.85 -1.20 1.44
CA TYR A 66 -11.09 0.19 1.10
C TYR A 66 -12.52 0.65 1.39
N ALA A 67 -13.53 -0.17 1.08
CA ALA A 67 -14.91 0.14 1.41
C ALA A 67 -15.12 0.30 2.93
N ARG A 68 -14.43 -0.50 3.74
CA ARG A 68 -14.43 -0.38 5.19
C ARG A 68 -13.83 0.96 5.60
N ALA A 69 -12.65 1.30 5.08
CA ALA A 69 -11.98 2.56 5.36
C ALA A 69 -12.80 3.80 4.96
N ILE A 70 -13.43 3.77 3.78
CA ILE A 70 -14.36 4.81 3.33
C ILE A 70 -15.48 4.99 4.36
N LYS A 71 -16.16 3.90 4.73
CA LYS A 71 -17.29 3.92 5.66
C LYS A 71 -16.92 4.33 7.09
N SER A 72 -15.76 3.89 7.59
CA SER A 72 -15.38 4.09 9.00
C SER A 72 -14.61 5.37 9.26
N SER A 73 -13.93 5.91 8.25
CA SER A 73 -12.85 6.88 8.46
C SER A 73 -12.93 8.09 7.54
N THR A 74 -14.00 8.21 6.74
CA THR A 74 -14.29 9.33 5.84
C THR A 74 -15.78 9.68 5.85
N ASN A 75 -16.17 10.69 5.09
CA ASN A 75 -17.56 11.06 4.77
C ASN A 75 -18.07 10.43 3.46
N GLY A 76 -17.25 9.64 2.77
CA GLY A 76 -17.62 9.02 1.50
C GLY A 76 -18.67 7.91 1.66
N VAL A 77 -19.41 7.65 0.57
CA VAL A 77 -20.45 6.62 0.51
C VAL A 77 -20.06 5.55 -0.50
N VAL A 78 -20.08 4.28 -0.08
CA VAL A 78 -19.97 3.14 -0.99
C VAL A 78 -21.32 2.92 -1.66
N ALA A 79 -21.46 3.37 -2.90
CA ALA A 79 -22.74 3.53 -3.58
C ALA A 79 -23.07 2.39 -4.55
N ALA A 80 -22.06 1.74 -5.13
CA ALA A 80 -22.23 0.67 -6.11
C ALA A 80 -21.09 -0.36 -6.03
N VAL A 81 -21.34 -1.56 -6.53
CA VAL A 81 -20.35 -2.64 -6.58
C VAL A 81 -20.44 -3.43 -7.89
N ALA A 82 -19.29 -3.81 -8.44
CA ALA A 82 -19.20 -4.76 -9.54
C ALA A 82 -18.26 -5.92 -9.17
N ASP A 83 -18.74 -7.16 -9.26
CA ASP A 83 -17.90 -8.36 -9.06
C ASP A 83 -18.51 -9.56 -9.79
N LEU A 84 -17.63 -10.35 -10.43
CA LEU A 84 -18.00 -11.57 -11.18
C LEU A 84 -18.54 -12.67 -10.25
N ASN A 85 -18.08 -12.71 -9.00
CA ASN A 85 -18.55 -13.66 -8.01
C ASN A 85 -19.81 -13.13 -7.33
N THR A 86 -20.95 -13.73 -7.68
CA THR A 86 -22.28 -13.40 -7.13
C THR A 86 -22.30 -13.33 -5.60
N TYR A 87 -21.70 -14.31 -4.91
CA TYR A 87 -21.69 -14.32 -3.45
C TYR A 87 -20.92 -13.12 -2.87
N LYS A 88 -19.72 -12.83 -3.40
CA LYS A 88 -18.94 -11.66 -2.96
C LYS A 88 -19.69 -10.37 -3.25
N ARG A 89 -20.24 -10.20 -4.46
CA ARG A 89 -21.00 -9.02 -4.86
C ARG A 89 -22.19 -8.77 -3.94
N ASP A 90 -22.99 -9.79 -3.70
CA ASP A 90 -24.26 -9.65 -2.99
C ASP A 90 -24.03 -9.50 -1.47
N SER A 91 -23.12 -10.29 -0.88
CA SER A 91 -22.71 -10.13 0.54
C SER A 91 -22.10 -8.74 0.79
N PHE A 92 -21.27 -8.24 -0.14
CA PHE A 92 -20.75 -6.89 -0.09
C PHE A 92 -21.87 -5.85 -0.21
N GLY A 93 -22.78 -6.02 -1.17
CA GLY A 93 -23.93 -5.14 -1.36
C GLY A 93 -24.80 -5.05 -0.11
N ASP A 94 -25.06 -6.16 0.57
CA ASP A 94 -25.85 -6.19 1.81
C ASP A 94 -25.12 -5.48 2.95
N ARG A 95 -23.82 -5.72 3.11
CA ARG A 95 -22.96 -5.10 4.15
C ARG A 95 -22.92 -3.57 4.05
N TYR A 96 -22.94 -3.04 2.83
CA TYR A 96 -22.91 -1.60 2.55
C TYR A 96 -24.28 -1.02 2.17
N LYS A 97 -25.35 -1.83 2.21
CA LYS A 97 -26.73 -1.43 1.87
C LYS A 97 -26.87 -0.86 0.45
N ILE A 98 -26.14 -1.44 -0.50
CA ILE A 98 -26.19 -1.08 -1.93
C ILE A 98 -27.48 -1.66 -2.54
N PRO A 99 -28.33 -0.86 -3.20
CA PRO A 99 -29.51 -1.33 -3.92
C PRO A 99 -29.16 -2.40 -4.97
N SER A 100 -30.07 -3.35 -5.24
CA SER A 100 -29.86 -4.40 -6.25
C SER A 100 -29.45 -3.85 -7.61
N ASP A 101 -30.03 -2.72 -8.00
CA ASP A 101 -29.84 -2.11 -9.32
C ASP A 101 -28.47 -1.45 -9.47
N LEU A 102 -27.72 -1.33 -8.37
CA LEU A 102 -26.34 -0.84 -8.31
C LEU A 102 -25.32 -1.96 -7.98
N ARG A 103 -25.74 -3.22 -8.14
CA ARG A 103 -24.88 -4.41 -8.03
C ARG A 103 -24.71 -5.03 -9.41
N PHE A 104 -23.57 -4.79 -10.02
CA PHE A 104 -23.28 -5.18 -11.39
C PHE A 104 -22.53 -6.51 -11.45
N SER A 105 -22.89 -7.39 -12.39
CA SER A 105 -22.30 -8.72 -12.47
C SER A 105 -20.95 -8.73 -13.19
N ASP A 106 -20.70 -7.72 -14.02
CA ASP A 106 -19.45 -7.48 -14.72
C ASP A 106 -19.25 -5.95 -14.80
N TRP A 107 -18.00 -5.49 -14.72
CA TRP A 107 -17.69 -4.07 -14.84
C TRP A 107 -18.09 -3.51 -16.21
N ARG A 108 -18.16 -4.33 -17.26
CA ARG A 108 -18.60 -3.92 -18.61
C ARG A 108 -20.05 -3.46 -18.63
N GLU A 109 -20.88 -3.91 -17.70
CA GLU A 109 -22.25 -3.40 -17.57
C GLU A 109 -22.27 -1.90 -17.27
N LEU A 110 -21.25 -1.39 -16.57
CA LEU A 110 -21.12 0.04 -16.26
C LEU A 110 -21.01 0.89 -17.52
N LEU A 111 -20.59 0.34 -18.66
CA LEU A 111 -20.47 1.10 -19.91
C LEU A 111 -21.79 1.25 -20.67
N LYS A 112 -22.84 0.54 -20.25
CA LYS A 112 -24.15 0.59 -20.91
C LYS A 112 -24.91 1.85 -20.52
N ASP A 113 -25.58 2.47 -21.49
CA ASP A 113 -26.40 3.67 -21.27
C ASP A 113 -27.48 3.47 -20.21
N GLU A 114 -28.09 2.28 -20.18
CA GLU A 114 -29.11 1.88 -19.21
C GLU A 114 -28.56 1.89 -17.78
N SER A 115 -27.39 1.27 -17.57
CA SER A 115 -26.72 1.24 -16.26
C SER A 115 -26.27 2.63 -15.83
N GLN A 116 -25.78 3.44 -16.77
CA GLN A 116 -25.43 4.84 -16.51
C GLN A 116 -26.66 5.69 -16.17
N ALA A 117 -27.82 5.44 -16.77
CA ALA A 117 -29.08 6.09 -16.41
C ALA A 117 -29.49 5.75 -14.97
N VAL A 118 -29.48 4.46 -14.61
CA VAL A 118 -29.75 4.00 -13.24
C VAL A 118 -28.77 4.65 -12.25
N ILE A 119 -27.47 4.65 -12.55
CA ILE A 119 -26.47 5.30 -11.69
C ILE A 119 -26.81 6.79 -11.45
N ARG A 120 -27.23 7.52 -12.49
CA ARG A 120 -27.64 8.93 -12.38
C ARG A 120 -28.91 9.11 -11.53
N ASP A 121 -29.90 8.24 -11.68
CA ASP A 121 -31.14 8.28 -10.90
C ASP A 121 -30.88 8.07 -9.40
N TYR A 122 -29.82 7.34 -9.05
CA TYR A 122 -29.34 7.17 -7.68
C TYR A 122 -28.35 8.25 -7.22
N GLY A 123 -28.15 9.33 -7.98
CA GLY A 123 -27.30 10.46 -7.60
C GLY A 123 -25.86 10.38 -8.09
N GLY A 124 -25.55 9.46 -9.02
CA GLY A 124 -24.25 9.37 -9.69
C GLY A 124 -23.15 8.67 -8.89
N ILE A 125 -21.96 8.64 -9.50
CA ILE A 125 -20.69 8.17 -8.94
C ILE A 125 -19.64 9.27 -9.19
N ASP A 126 -18.87 9.60 -8.17
CA ASP A 126 -17.79 10.61 -8.24
C ASP A 126 -16.41 9.95 -8.41
N GLY A 127 -16.25 8.73 -7.88
CA GLY A 127 -15.01 7.98 -8.03
C GLY A 127 -15.18 6.47 -8.01
N VAL A 128 -14.18 5.77 -8.51
CA VAL A 128 -14.15 4.32 -8.63
C VAL A 128 -12.85 3.76 -8.04
N LEU A 129 -12.97 2.65 -7.31
CA LEU A 129 -11.85 1.90 -6.80
C LEU A 129 -11.78 0.57 -7.53
N ILE A 130 -10.70 0.34 -8.29
CA ILE A 130 -10.45 -0.87 -9.06
C ILE A 130 -9.59 -1.80 -8.21
N CYS A 131 -10.19 -2.87 -7.71
CA CYS A 131 -9.64 -3.81 -6.73
C CYS A 131 -9.72 -5.26 -7.23
N THR A 132 -9.57 -5.45 -8.54
CA THR A 132 -9.65 -6.76 -9.21
C THR A 132 -8.27 -7.44 -9.27
N LEU A 133 -8.12 -8.48 -10.09
CA LEU A 133 -6.81 -9.09 -10.34
C LEU A 133 -6.02 -8.25 -11.34
N ASP A 134 -4.70 -8.21 -11.15
CA ASP A 134 -3.72 -7.36 -11.82
C ASP A 134 -3.92 -7.22 -13.33
N GLN A 135 -4.17 -8.33 -14.04
CA GLN A 135 -4.31 -8.38 -15.49
C GLN A 135 -5.55 -7.66 -16.04
N THR A 136 -6.47 -7.27 -15.17
CA THR A 136 -7.71 -6.59 -15.57
C THR A 136 -7.67 -5.08 -15.34
N HIS A 137 -6.66 -4.57 -14.63
CA HIS A 137 -6.63 -3.17 -14.22
C HIS A 137 -6.63 -2.21 -15.42
N ALA A 138 -5.84 -2.50 -16.46
CA ALA A 138 -5.72 -1.64 -17.63
C ALA A 138 -7.03 -1.52 -18.42
N ASP A 139 -7.65 -2.65 -18.75
CA ASP A 139 -8.93 -2.70 -19.45
C ASP A 139 -10.02 -1.94 -18.68
N ILE A 140 -10.09 -2.15 -17.35
CA ILE A 140 -11.09 -1.49 -16.51
C ILE A 140 -10.79 0.01 -16.44
N ALA A 141 -9.57 0.41 -16.09
CA ALA A 141 -9.19 1.80 -15.89
C ALA A 141 -9.38 2.63 -17.16
N THR A 142 -8.86 2.16 -18.29
CA THR A 142 -8.98 2.86 -19.58
C THR A 142 -10.42 2.98 -20.06
N ALA A 143 -11.31 2.07 -19.66
CA ALA A 143 -12.73 2.12 -20.00
C ALA A 143 -13.56 3.03 -19.08
N VAL A 144 -13.25 3.10 -17.77
CA VAL A 144 -14.05 3.87 -16.81
C VAL A 144 -13.56 5.32 -16.63
N ILE A 145 -12.27 5.59 -16.81
CA ILE A 145 -11.73 6.96 -16.70
C ILE A 145 -12.44 7.95 -17.67
N PRO A 146 -12.72 7.60 -18.93
CA PRO A 146 -13.46 8.48 -19.85
C PRO A 146 -14.89 8.83 -19.41
N LEU A 147 -15.47 8.11 -18.43
CA LEU A 147 -16.78 8.45 -17.85
C LEU A 147 -16.73 9.68 -16.92
N GLY A 148 -15.53 10.24 -16.68
CA GLY A 148 -15.32 11.41 -15.83
C GLY A 148 -15.21 11.10 -14.35
N TRP A 149 -15.06 9.83 -13.97
CA TRP A 149 -14.87 9.42 -12.57
C TRP A 149 -13.41 9.57 -12.14
N HIS A 150 -13.21 9.99 -10.90
CA HIS A 150 -11.92 9.89 -10.22
C HIS A 150 -11.57 8.43 -9.95
N VAL A 151 -10.30 8.05 -10.01
CA VAL A 151 -9.91 6.63 -9.98
C VAL A 151 -8.84 6.33 -8.93
N LEU A 152 -9.05 5.24 -8.20
CA LEU A 152 -8.02 4.56 -7.43
C LEU A 152 -7.84 3.16 -8.01
N VAL A 153 -6.62 2.80 -8.38
CA VAL A 153 -6.28 1.47 -8.90
C VAL A 153 -5.45 0.72 -7.87
N GLU A 154 -5.78 -0.54 -7.59
CA GLU A 154 -4.91 -1.41 -6.79
C GLU A 154 -3.57 -1.66 -7.48
N LYS A 155 -2.57 -2.06 -6.68
CA LYS A 155 -1.24 -2.37 -7.18
C LYS A 155 -1.11 -3.85 -7.56
N PRO A 156 -0.36 -4.19 -8.62
CA PRO A 156 0.32 -3.28 -9.54
C PRO A 156 -0.65 -2.56 -10.49
N LEU A 157 -0.24 -1.39 -11.02
CA LEU A 157 -1.04 -0.56 -11.92
C LEU A 157 -1.48 -1.34 -13.17
N ALA A 158 -0.57 -2.15 -13.74
CA ALA A 158 -0.86 -3.14 -14.77
C ALA A 158 0.21 -4.25 -14.74
N THR A 159 0.03 -5.29 -15.56
CA THR A 159 0.99 -6.40 -15.72
C THR A 159 2.05 -6.14 -16.79
N THR A 160 1.88 -5.09 -17.60
CA THR A 160 2.85 -4.62 -18.59
C THR A 160 3.14 -3.12 -18.41
N TYR A 161 4.32 -2.68 -18.83
CA TYR A 161 4.68 -1.26 -18.79
C TYR A 161 3.89 -0.45 -19.83
N GLU A 162 3.67 -1.01 -21.01
CA GLU A 162 2.78 -0.48 -22.06
C GLU A 162 1.41 -0.13 -21.49
N ASP A 163 0.78 -1.05 -20.76
CA ASP A 163 -0.56 -0.79 -20.21
C ASP A 163 -0.54 0.26 -19.10
N CYS A 164 0.57 0.41 -18.36
CA CYS A 164 0.76 1.53 -17.46
C CYS A 164 0.77 2.88 -18.20
N LEU A 165 1.40 2.94 -19.38
CA LEU A 165 1.43 4.14 -20.22
C LEU A 165 0.05 4.45 -20.82
N LYS A 166 -0.74 3.43 -21.18
CA LYS A 166 -2.13 3.62 -21.60
C LYS A 166 -3.00 4.20 -20.50
N ILE A 167 -2.88 3.69 -19.27
CA ILE A 167 -3.59 4.24 -18.11
C ILE A 167 -3.11 5.68 -17.85
N GLN A 168 -1.81 5.95 -17.95
CA GLN A 168 -1.24 7.29 -17.82
C GLN A 168 -1.89 8.28 -18.78
N ALA A 169 -1.90 7.96 -20.08
CA ALA A 169 -2.52 8.80 -21.09
C ALA A 169 -4.02 9.03 -20.82
N ALA A 170 -4.74 8.02 -20.33
CA ALA A 170 -6.15 8.15 -19.97
C ALA A 170 -6.36 9.12 -18.79
N VAL A 171 -5.57 9.00 -17.72
CA VAL A 171 -5.62 9.89 -16.54
C VAL A 171 -5.31 11.33 -16.92
N GLU A 172 -4.23 11.55 -17.67
CA GLU A 172 -3.80 12.87 -18.12
C GLU A 172 -4.85 13.55 -19.00
N LYS A 173 -5.45 12.79 -19.94
CA LYS A 173 -6.51 13.30 -20.82
C LYS A 173 -7.79 13.62 -20.07
N ALA A 174 -8.18 12.81 -19.09
CA ALA A 174 -9.41 13.01 -18.33
C ALA A 174 -9.29 14.11 -17.26
N ASN A 175 -8.06 14.47 -16.88
CA ASN A 175 -7.78 15.40 -15.78
C ASN A 175 -8.58 15.04 -14.52
N CYS A 176 -8.41 13.80 -14.03
CA CYS A 176 -9.10 13.29 -12.85
C CYS A 176 -8.13 13.05 -11.70
N ILE A 177 -8.62 13.07 -10.45
CA ILE A 177 -7.88 12.56 -9.30
C ILE A 177 -7.53 11.09 -9.54
N PHE A 178 -6.25 10.78 -9.43
CA PHE A 178 -5.70 9.43 -9.58
C PHE A 178 -5.03 8.99 -8.27
N ALA A 179 -5.27 7.76 -7.86
CA ALA A 179 -4.57 7.13 -6.76
C ALA A 179 -4.15 5.71 -7.15
N ILE A 180 -3.02 5.25 -6.62
CA ILE A 180 -2.50 3.90 -6.79
C ILE A 180 -2.41 3.22 -5.42
N GLY A 181 -2.59 1.91 -5.36
CA GLY A 181 -2.49 1.05 -4.17
C GLY A 181 -1.13 1.02 -3.46
N HIS A 182 -0.27 2.04 -3.62
CA HIS A 182 0.98 2.25 -2.88
C HIS A 182 0.71 2.73 -1.45
N VAL A 183 -0.04 1.93 -0.70
CA VAL A 183 -0.54 2.22 0.64
C VAL A 183 0.57 2.54 1.66
N LEU A 184 1.81 2.12 1.38
CA LEU A 184 2.93 2.33 2.28
C LEU A 184 3.21 3.83 2.50
N ARG A 185 3.03 4.72 1.52
CA ARG A 185 3.22 6.18 1.70
C ARG A 185 2.32 6.78 2.77
N TYR A 186 1.21 6.11 3.07
CA TYR A 186 0.14 6.63 3.93
C TYR A 186 0.16 6.04 5.34
N SER A 187 1.05 5.09 5.62
CA SER A 187 1.21 4.59 6.99
C SER A 187 1.84 5.69 7.88
N PRO A 188 1.38 5.86 9.14
CA PRO A 188 1.99 6.84 10.06
C PRO A 188 3.50 6.65 10.21
N HIS A 189 3.96 5.41 10.11
CA HIS A 189 5.37 5.05 10.12
C HIS A 189 6.15 5.65 8.95
N ASN A 190 5.74 5.37 7.71
CA ASN A 190 6.47 5.87 6.53
C ASN A 190 6.31 7.38 6.34
N ARG A 191 5.20 7.96 6.78
CA ARG A 191 5.04 9.42 6.83
C ARG A 191 6.04 10.06 7.79
N LEU A 192 6.25 9.47 8.96
CA LEU A 192 7.27 9.93 9.91
C LEU A 192 8.67 9.74 9.34
N LEU A 193 8.98 8.58 8.77
CA LEU A 193 10.26 8.31 8.09
C LEU A 193 10.55 9.36 7.01
N HIS A 194 9.59 9.62 6.13
CA HIS A 194 9.69 10.61 5.07
C HIS A 194 10.00 12.00 5.63
N ARG A 195 9.20 12.48 6.59
CA ARG A 195 9.42 13.78 7.24
C ARG A 195 10.82 13.88 7.85
N LEU A 196 11.22 12.89 8.66
CA LEU A 196 12.52 12.91 9.35
C LEU A 196 13.69 13.00 8.38
N LEU A 197 13.60 12.30 7.25
CA LEU A 197 14.68 12.23 6.26
C LEU A 197 14.69 13.40 5.27
N THR A 198 13.52 13.87 4.84
CA THR A 198 13.41 14.81 3.70
C THR A 198 13.10 16.25 4.14
N GLU A 199 12.37 16.43 5.24
CA GLU A 199 12.00 17.76 5.77
C GLU A 199 12.93 18.15 6.91
N ASP A 200 13.02 17.31 7.95
CA ASP A 200 13.81 17.58 9.15
C ASP A 200 15.32 17.30 8.92
N LYS A 201 15.64 16.51 7.87
CA LYS A 201 17.01 16.09 7.48
C LYS A 201 17.86 15.63 8.66
N ILE A 202 17.30 14.80 9.56
CA ILE A 202 17.93 14.50 10.85
C ILE A 202 19.29 13.80 10.70
N VAL A 203 19.48 12.99 9.66
CA VAL A 203 20.75 12.32 9.34
C VAL A 203 21.57 13.07 8.28
N GLY A 204 21.22 14.32 7.97
CA GLY A 204 21.76 15.07 6.84
C GLY A 204 21.29 14.49 5.50
N GLU A 205 22.09 14.71 4.44
CA GLU A 205 21.82 14.14 3.12
C GLU A 205 21.93 12.62 3.13
N ILE A 206 20.99 11.94 2.45
CA ILE A 206 20.95 10.48 2.32
C ILE A 206 22.06 10.03 1.36
N VAL A 207 22.88 9.09 1.82
CA VAL A 207 23.98 8.48 1.04
C VAL A 207 23.58 7.10 0.53
N ALA A 208 22.98 6.28 1.40
CA ALA A 208 22.58 4.92 1.07
C ALA A 208 21.33 4.48 1.83
N ILE A 209 20.50 3.65 1.18
CA ILE A 209 19.39 2.95 1.82
C ILE A 209 19.53 1.44 1.62
N GLU A 210 19.39 0.67 2.69
CA GLU A 210 19.18 -0.77 2.64
C GLU A 210 17.74 -1.09 3.04
N HIS A 211 16.98 -1.68 2.12
CA HIS A 211 15.59 -2.08 2.36
C HIS A 211 15.41 -3.59 2.21
N LYS A 212 14.58 -4.18 3.06
CA LYS A 212 14.26 -5.60 3.02
C LYS A 212 12.75 -5.79 3.08
N GLU A 213 12.22 -6.50 2.09
CA GLU A 213 10.87 -7.06 2.13
C GLU A 213 10.95 -8.58 2.35
N PRO A 214 10.87 -9.04 3.60
CA PRO A 214 10.73 -10.45 3.92
C PRO A 214 9.29 -10.91 3.65
N VAL A 215 8.99 -11.33 2.42
CA VAL A 215 7.66 -11.85 2.04
C VAL A 215 7.22 -12.98 2.96
N GLY A 216 8.16 -13.84 3.36
CA GLY A 216 7.94 -14.89 4.35
C GLY A 216 7.48 -16.22 3.75
N TRP A 217 7.88 -17.34 4.37
CA TRP A 217 7.89 -18.64 3.69
C TRP A 217 6.48 -19.17 3.40
N TYR A 218 5.54 -18.97 4.33
CA TYR A 218 4.17 -19.45 4.15
C TYR A 218 3.36 -18.50 3.26
N HIS A 219 3.59 -17.19 3.39
CA HIS A 219 2.94 -16.19 2.55
C HIS A 219 3.42 -16.34 1.10
N PHE A 220 4.71 -16.55 0.87
CA PHE A 220 5.25 -16.80 -0.45
C PHE A 220 4.67 -18.09 -1.07
N SER A 221 4.65 -19.19 -0.31
CA SER A 221 4.04 -20.44 -0.80
C SER A 221 2.53 -20.33 -1.06
N HIS A 222 1.81 -19.51 -0.30
CA HIS A 222 0.40 -19.21 -0.55
C HIS A 222 0.22 -18.40 -1.85
N SER A 223 0.89 -17.25 -1.97
CA SER A 223 0.61 -16.25 -3.00
C SER A 223 1.33 -16.50 -4.33
N PHE A 224 2.61 -16.89 -4.26
CA PHE A 224 3.55 -16.95 -5.38
C PHE A 224 3.92 -18.38 -5.80
N VAL A 225 3.37 -19.40 -5.13
CA VAL A 225 3.54 -20.80 -5.53
C VAL A 225 2.21 -21.45 -5.87
N ARG A 226 1.22 -21.33 -4.98
CA ARG A 226 -0.11 -21.90 -5.17
C ARG A 226 -1.16 -20.91 -5.69
N GLY A 227 -0.91 -19.62 -5.45
CA GLY A 227 -1.89 -18.56 -5.62
C GLY A 227 -1.80 -17.85 -6.96
N ASN A 228 -2.50 -16.73 -7.04
CA ASN A 228 -2.70 -15.98 -8.29
C ASN A 228 -1.39 -15.47 -8.91
N TRP A 229 -0.33 -15.30 -8.12
CA TRP A 229 0.93 -14.70 -8.57
C TRP A 229 2.05 -15.70 -8.83
N HIS A 230 1.70 -16.96 -9.10
CA HIS A 230 2.67 -18.02 -9.31
C HIS A 230 3.38 -17.98 -10.68
N ARG A 231 2.82 -17.29 -11.67
CA ARG A 231 3.30 -17.29 -13.06
C ARG A 231 3.50 -15.89 -13.62
N GLU A 232 4.72 -15.59 -14.05
CA GLU A 232 5.09 -14.27 -14.60
C GLU A 232 4.24 -13.89 -15.81
N ALA A 233 3.91 -14.85 -16.68
CA ALA A 233 3.06 -14.59 -17.85
C ALA A 233 1.63 -14.15 -17.50
N ASP A 234 1.13 -14.51 -16.32
CA ASP A 234 -0.24 -14.24 -15.89
C ASP A 234 -0.34 -12.94 -15.06
N CYS A 235 0.70 -12.58 -14.29
CA CYS A 235 0.65 -11.45 -13.35
C CYS A 235 1.90 -10.53 -13.33
N GLY A 236 2.98 -10.90 -14.02
CA GLY A 236 4.29 -10.25 -13.93
C GLY A 236 5.18 -10.79 -12.82
N PRO A 237 6.43 -10.30 -12.72
CA PRO A 237 7.44 -10.80 -11.79
C PRO A 237 7.06 -10.51 -10.33
N SER A 238 7.59 -11.30 -9.40
CA SER A 238 7.33 -11.13 -7.95
C SER A 238 7.77 -9.75 -7.43
N ILE A 239 8.84 -9.17 -7.98
CA ILE A 239 9.29 -7.82 -7.58
C ILE A 239 8.26 -6.74 -7.95
N LEU A 240 7.53 -6.92 -9.05
CA LEU A 240 6.43 -6.04 -9.44
C LEU A 240 5.23 -6.26 -8.53
N THR A 241 4.71 -7.49 -8.49
CA THR A 241 3.43 -7.80 -7.85
C THR A 241 3.48 -7.69 -6.33
N LYS A 242 4.67 -7.89 -5.72
CA LYS A 242 4.87 -7.75 -4.28
C LYS A 242 5.54 -6.45 -3.86
N CYS A 243 6.60 -6.04 -4.56
CA CYS A 243 7.52 -5.00 -4.10
C CYS A 243 7.42 -3.69 -4.88
N CYS A 244 6.46 -3.50 -5.80
CA CYS A 244 6.31 -2.21 -6.49
C CYS A 244 6.10 -1.05 -5.50
N HIS A 245 5.36 -1.28 -4.40
CA HIS A 245 5.18 -0.28 -3.36
C HIS A 245 6.41 -0.08 -2.46
N ASP A 246 7.35 -1.03 -2.44
CA ASP A 246 8.62 -0.90 -1.71
C ASP A 246 9.61 -0.09 -2.56
N LEU A 247 9.66 -0.38 -3.87
CA LEU A 247 10.37 0.45 -4.86
C LEU A 247 9.81 1.87 -4.89
N ASP A 248 8.49 2.03 -4.79
CA ASP A 248 7.83 3.34 -4.65
C ASP A 248 8.32 4.11 -3.42
N ILE A 249 8.46 3.48 -2.25
CA ILE A 249 8.99 4.17 -1.06
C ILE A 249 10.43 4.65 -1.31
N LEU A 250 11.27 3.82 -1.94
CA LEU A 250 12.64 4.22 -2.25
C LEU A 250 12.67 5.39 -3.24
N LEU A 251 11.87 5.34 -4.29
CA LEU A 251 11.73 6.44 -5.25
C LEU A 251 11.08 7.69 -4.62
N TRP A 252 10.15 7.53 -3.70
CA TRP A 252 9.54 8.65 -3.00
C TRP A 252 10.59 9.39 -2.16
N LEU A 253 11.41 8.67 -1.39
CA LEU A 253 12.46 9.26 -0.56
C LEU A 253 13.61 9.87 -1.39
N LEU A 254 13.98 9.23 -2.50
CA LEU A 254 15.22 9.51 -3.22
C LEU A 254 15.02 10.27 -4.54
N CYS A 255 13.86 10.16 -5.16
CA CYS A 255 13.55 10.74 -6.46
C CYS A 255 12.55 11.89 -6.35
N SER A 256 11.44 11.69 -5.64
CA SER A 256 10.33 12.65 -5.59
C SER A 256 9.84 12.92 -4.16
N PRO A 257 10.68 13.47 -3.26
CA PRO A 257 10.33 13.68 -1.84
C PRO A 257 9.28 14.78 -1.63
N LYS A 258 9.00 15.58 -2.66
CA LYS A 258 7.89 16.53 -2.67
C LYS A 258 6.95 16.17 -3.83
N PRO A 259 5.64 16.35 -3.68
CA PRO A 259 4.72 16.24 -4.81
C PRO A 259 5.18 17.18 -5.94
N LEU A 260 5.20 16.67 -7.17
CA LEU A 260 5.60 17.44 -8.34
C LEU A 260 4.68 18.66 -8.51
N ASP A 261 5.26 19.86 -8.51
CA ASP A 261 4.60 21.09 -8.88
C ASP A 261 5.35 21.70 -10.08
N PRO A 262 4.76 21.69 -11.29
CA PRO A 262 5.40 22.23 -12.49
C PRO A 262 5.80 23.71 -12.38
N SER A 263 5.24 24.45 -11.42
CA SER A 263 5.60 25.84 -11.15
C SER A 263 6.77 26.01 -10.17
N ASP A 264 7.22 24.94 -9.52
CA ASP A 264 8.35 24.90 -8.58
C ASP A 264 9.44 23.93 -9.06
N PRO A 265 10.51 24.44 -9.70
CA PRO A 265 11.64 23.61 -10.14
C PRO A 265 12.30 22.78 -9.03
N SER A 266 12.15 23.17 -7.76
CA SER A 266 12.68 22.39 -6.63
C SER A 266 11.95 21.07 -6.39
N THR A 267 10.82 20.87 -7.06
CA THR A 267 10.04 19.62 -7.05
C THR A 267 10.36 18.70 -8.23
N GLU A 268 11.25 19.11 -9.14
CA GLU A 268 11.68 18.26 -10.26
C GLU A 268 12.29 16.95 -9.74
N PRO A 269 11.94 15.77 -10.29
CA PRO A 269 12.43 14.50 -9.77
C PRO A 269 13.93 14.27 -9.98
N HIS A 270 14.66 13.77 -8.97
CA HIS A 270 16.02 13.26 -9.15
C HIS A 270 15.97 11.81 -9.61
N LEU A 271 15.99 11.59 -10.93
CA LEU A 271 15.82 10.26 -11.50
C LEU A 271 17.02 9.34 -11.22
N PRO A 272 16.79 8.02 -11.04
CA PRO A 272 17.88 7.06 -10.93
C PRO A 272 18.71 7.06 -12.21
N SER A 273 20.03 6.86 -12.08
CA SER A 273 20.96 6.71 -13.20
C SER A 273 21.02 5.27 -13.69
N SER A 274 21.03 4.29 -12.77
CA SER A 274 21.11 2.89 -13.17
C SER A 274 20.51 1.90 -12.19
N VAL A 275 20.24 0.71 -12.72
CA VAL A 275 19.65 -0.42 -12.01
C VAL A 275 20.45 -1.68 -12.32
N TYR A 276 20.70 -2.49 -11.30
CA TYR A 276 21.21 -3.85 -11.44
C TYR A 276 20.43 -4.80 -10.54
N SER A 277 20.01 -5.95 -11.06
CA SER A 277 19.29 -6.95 -10.26
C SER A 277 19.85 -8.35 -10.44
N ILE A 278 19.77 -9.13 -9.37
CA ILE A 278 20.08 -10.56 -9.34
C ILE A 278 19.02 -11.29 -8.52
N GLY A 279 18.65 -12.50 -8.94
CA GLY A 279 17.61 -13.26 -8.26
C GLY A 279 17.31 -14.57 -8.97
N HIS A 280 16.79 -15.53 -8.21
CA HIS A 280 16.57 -16.89 -8.69
C HIS A 280 15.34 -17.51 -8.02
N LEU A 281 14.70 -18.44 -8.74
CA LEU A 281 13.84 -19.46 -8.13
C LEU A 281 14.74 -20.53 -7.48
N THR A 282 15.02 -20.34 -6.19
CA THR A 282 16.04 -21.09 -5.45
C THR A 282 15.47 -22.40 -4.89
N HIS A 283 14.29 -22.35 -4.29
CA HIS A 283 13.75 -23.40 -3.45
C HIS A 283 12.52 -24.11 -4.03
N PHE A 284 11.53 -23.38 -4.53
CA PHE A 284 10.25 -23.95 -4.99
C PHE A 284 10.37 -24.56 -6.39
N ARG A 285 11.17 -25.63 -6.50
CA ARG A 285 11.48 -26.31 -7.76
C ARG A 285 11.45 -27.84 -7.61
N PRO A 286 11.18 -28.60 -8.69
CA PRO A 286 11.09 -30.07 -8.65
C PRO A 286 12.29 -30.77 -8.04
N SER A 287 13.51 -30.26 -8.23
CA SER A 287 14.72 -30.87 -7.66
C SER A 287 14.74 -30.89 -6.13
N ASN A 288 13.96 -30.02 -5.47
CA ASN A 288 13.90 -29.90 -4.02
C ASN A 288 12.71 -30.66 -3.41
N LYS A 289 11.90 -31.34 -4.23
CA LYS A 289 10.77 -32.14 -3.76
C LYS A 289 11.26 -33.26 -2.83
N PRO A 290 10.72 -33.37 -1.60
CA PRO A 290 11.06 -34.47 -0.71
C PRO A 290 10.78 -35.83 -1.34
N LYS A 291 11.66 -36.80 -1.10
CA LYS A 291 11.45 -38.18 -1.55
C LYS A 291 10.12 -38.71 -1.04
N HIS A 292 9.38 -39.41 -1.90
CA HIS A 292 8.05 -39.97 -1.60
C HIS A 292 6.94 -38.95 -1.32
N ALA A 293 7.16 -37.65 -1.53
CA ALA A 293 6.09 -36.66 -1.45
C ALA A 293 5.05 -36.87 -2.57
N SER A 294 3.77 -36.80 -2.22
CA SER A 294 2.67 -36.74 -3.21
C SER A 294 2.64 -35.38 -3.91
N ASN A 295 1.86 -35.28 -4.99
CA ASN A 295 1.61 -34.03 -5.72
C ASN A 295 0.57 -33.13 -5.04
N ASN A 296 -0.15 -33.65 -4.05
CA ASN A 296 -1.09 -32.88 -3.23
C ASN A 296 -0.80 -33.15 -1.74
N CYS A 297 -0.79 -32.09 -0.93
CA CYS A 297 -0.51 -32.16 0.50
C CYS A 297 -1.57 -32.93 1.29
N ILE A 298 -2.82 -33.01 0.79
CA ILE A 298 -3.90 -33.74 1.45
C ILE A 298 -3.63 -35.25 1.43
N THR A 299 -3.11 -35.76 0.31
CA THR A 299 -2.78 -37.18 0.07
C THR A 299 -1.29 -37.49 0.27
N CYS A 300 -0.49 -36.56 0.79
CA CYS A 300 0.93 -36.75 1.05
C CYS A 300 1.14 -37.74 2.21
N PRO A 301 2.07 -38.71 2.11
CA PRO A 301 2.36 -39.63 3.21
C PRO A 301 2.66 -38.88 4.51
N THR A 302 2.04 -39.31 5.60
CA THR A 302 2.14 -38.65 6.92
C THR A 302 3.58 -38.47 7.38
N SER A 303 4.49 -39.39 7.03
CA SER A 303 5.92 -39.30 7.35
C SER A 303 6.61 -38.12 6.67
N VAL A 304 6.17 -37.71 5.49
CA VAL A 304 6.72 -36.57 4.73
C VAL A 304 5.99 -35.27 5.09
N GLU A 305 4.66 -35.32 5.14
CA GLU A 305 3.81 -34.16 5.40
C GLU A 305 4.10 -33.54 6.78
N ARG A 306 4.26 -34.38 7.82
CA ARG A 306 4.54 -33.90 9.19
C ARG A 306 5.87 -33.16 9.33
N THR A 307 6.86 -33.43 8.48
CA THR A 307 8.15 -32.72 8.51
C THR A 307 8.21 -31.56 7.51
N CYS A 308 7.33 -31.53 6.51
CA CYS A 308 7.29 -30.46 5.51
C CYS A 308 6.69 -29.18 6.09
N MET A 309 7.45 -28.08 6.15
CA MET A 309 6.92 -26.79 6.61
C MET A 309 5.85 -26.21 5.66
N TYR A 310 5.93 -26.50 4.36
CA TYR A 310 5.01 -25.99 3.34
C TYR A 310 3.73 -26.80 3.15
N SER A 311 3.43 -27.74 4.05
CA SER A 311 2.18 -28.50 3.98
C SER A 311 0.97 -27.56 3.95
N ALA A 312 0.05 -27.80 3.01
CA ALA A 312 -1.22 -27.07 2.98
C ALA A 312 -2.03 -27.30 4.26
N LYS A 313 -2.01 -28.50 4.86
CA LYS A 313 -2.69 -28.76 6.14
C LYS A 313 -2.14 -27.84 7.23
N LYS A 314 -0.81 -27.72 7.31
CA LYS A 314 -0.17 -26.80 8.25
C LYS A 314 -0.59 -25.37 8.01
N ILE A 315 -0.51 -24.88 6.78
CA ILE A 315 -0.76 -23.46 6.47
C ILE A 315 -2.23 -23.08 6.69
N TYR A 316 -3.17 -23.87 6.18
CA TYR A 316 -4.59 -23.49 6.15
C TYR A 316 -5.40 -24.05 7.32
N ILE A 317 -4.94 -25.11 7.98
CA ILE A 317 -5.66 -25.74 9.10
C ILE A 317 -4.94 -25.49 10.42
N GLU A 318 -3.67 -25.87 10.56
CA GLU A 318 -3.02 -26.04 11.88
C GLU A 318 -2.29 -24.81 12.40
N ASN A 319 -1.74 -23.96 11.52
CA ASN A 319 -0.97 -22.78 11.88
C ASN A 319 -1.85 -21.80 12.68
N PRO A 320 -1.30 -20.96 13.58
CA PRO A 320 -2.00 -19.82 14.16
C PRO A 320 -2.83 -18.96 13.19
N SER A 321 -2.42 -18.85 11.92
CA SER A 321 -3.20 -18.19 10.87
C SER A 321 -4.13 -19.12 10.09
N GLY A 322 -4.12 -20.43 10.34
CA GLY A 322 -5.06 -21.40 9.77
C GLY A 322 -6.34 -21.53 10.59
N MET A 323 -7.29 -22.35 10.11
CA MET A 323 -8.62 -22.48 10.71
C MET A 323 -8.60 -22.87 12.21
N ARG A 324 -7.72 -23.77 12.65
CA ARG A 324 -7.57 -24.16 14.07
C ARG A 324 -6.87 -23.10 14.94
N GLY A 325 -6.29 -22.07 14.32
CA GLY A 325 -5.65 -20.92 14.97
C GLY A 325 -6.61 -19.95 15.66
N GLY A 326 -7.64 -20.48 16.33
CA GLY A 326 -8.69 -19.69 16.98
C GLY A 326 -9.96 -19.54 16.14
N TYR A 327 -10.28 -20.53 15.30
CA TYR A 327 -11.40 -20.49 14.34
C TYR A 327 -11.23 -19.35 13.31
N ASN A 328 -10.07 -19.32 12.66
CA ASN A 328 -9.79 -18.30 11.67
C ASN A 328 -10.61 -18.53 10.39
N THR A 329 -11.45 -17.54 10.06
CA THR A 329 -12.21 -17.46 8.82
C THR A 329 -11.64 -16.43 7.85
N GLU A 330 -10.56 -15.73 8.23
CA GLU A 330 -9.92 -14.68 7.45
C GLU A 330 -8.77 -15.24 6.58
N TRP A 331 -7.97 -14.35 6.00
CA TRP A 331 -6.79 -14.74 5.24
C TRP A 331 -5.86 -15.64 6.09
N PRO A 332 -5.30 -16.72 5.52
CA PRO A 332 -5.40 -17.17 4.13
C PRO A 332 -6.61 -18.10 3.83
N VAL A 333 -7.46 -18.39 4.81
CA VAL A 333 -8.57 -19.35 4.70
C VAL A 333 -9.64 -18.87 3.72
N ASN A 334 -10.08 -17.62 3.82
CA ASN A 334 -11.10 -17.04 2.93
C ASN A 334 -10.69 -16.92 1.45
N ILE A 335 -9.42 -17.13 1.13
CA ILE A 335 -8.97 -17.23 -0.27
C ILE A 335 -9.32 -18.61 -0.85
N VAL A 336 -9.22 -19.67 -0.03
CA VAL A 336 -9.56 -21.05 -0.42
C VAL A 336 -11.06 -21.31 -0.25
N TYR A 337 -11.65 -20.76 0.82
CA TYR A 337 -13.06 -20.90 1.16
C TYR A 337 -13.69 -19.50 1.36
N PRO A 338 -14.08 -18.79 0.29
CA PRO A 338 -14.61 -17.42 0.40
C PRO A 338 -15.86 -17.28 1.26
N GLU A 339 -16.72 -18.31 1.29
CA GLU A 339 -17.99 -18.29 2.01
C GLU A 339 -17.85 -18.73 3.48
N VAL A 340 -16.62 -18.96 3.97
CA VAL A 340 -16.36 -19.60 5.27
C VAL A 340 -16.94 -18.83 6.46
N GLU A 341 -17.02 -17.51 6.40
CA GLU A 341 -17.58 -16.68 7.47
C GLU A 341 -19.10 -16.89 7.61
N ASP A 342 -19.82 -16.89 6.47
CA ASP A 342 -21.28 -16.99 6.41
C ASP A 342 -21.81 -18.43 6.34
N ASP A 343 -20.92 -19.42 6.16
CA ASP A 343 -21.31 -20.84 6.18
C ASP A 343 -21.99 -21.18 7.53
N PRO A 344 -23.25 -21.66 7.54
CA PRO A 344 -23.95 -22.03 8.78
C PRO A 344 -23.41 -23.32 9.43
N GLY A 345 -22.50 -24.04 8.74
CA GLY A 345 -21.87 -25.26 9.22
C GLY A 345 -21.10 -25.06 10.52
N ASN A 346 -21.05 -26.12 11.33
CA ASN A 346 -20.21 -26.14 12.52
C ASN A 346 -18.72 -26.23 12.14
N PHE A 347 -17.83 -26.07 13.13
CA PHE A 347 -16.38 -26.13 12.94
C PHE A 347 -15.91 -27.33 12.10
N GLU A 348 -16.38 -28.54 12.44
CA GLU A 348 -15.98 -29.78 11.78
C GLU A 348 -16.42 -29.81 10.31
N SER A 349 -17.65 -29.37 10.02
CA SER A 349 -18.16 -29.25 8.66
C SER A 349 -17.33 -28.27 7.82
N LYS A 350 -16.98 -27.10 8.38
CA LYS A 350 -16.15 -26.11 7.69
C LYS A 350 -14.72 -26.62 7.45
N GLU A 351 -14.14 -27.32 8.42
CA GLU A 351 -12.81 -27.91 8.28
C GLU A 351 -12.81 -28.98 7.18
N ASN A 352 -13.82 -29.84 7.13
CA ASN A 352 -13.98 -30.86 6.09
C ASN A 352 -14.15 -30.24 4.70
N GLU A 353 -14.96 -29.18 4.58
CA GLU A 353 -15.13 -28.45 3.32
C GLU A 353 -13.81 -27.80 2.87
N LEU A 354 -13.07 -27.17 3.80
CA LEU A 354 -11.75 -26.62 3.50
C LEU A 354 -10.76 -27.71 3.05
N LEU A 355 -10.73 -28.86 3.72
CA LEU A 355 -9.89 -30.00 3.32
C LEU A 355 -10.23 -30.51 1.92
N LYS A 356 -11.53 -30.58 1.58
CA LYS A 356 -11.99 -30.95 0.24
C LYS A 356 -11.51 -29.94 -0.81
N ARG A 357 -11.69 -28.65 -0.56
CA ARG A 357 -11.21 -27.58 -1.46
C ARG A 357 -9.70 -27.60 -1.65
N LEU A 358 -8.93 -27.93 -0.61
CA LEU A 358 -7.48 -28.15 -0.73
C LEU A 358 -7.15 -29.41 -1.55
N ALA A 359 -7.92 -30.48 -1.41
CA ALA A 359 -7.70 -31.71 -2.18
C ALA A 359 -7.90 -31.50 -3.69
N GLU A 360 -8.85 -30.65 -4.07
CA GLU A 360 -9.26 -30.42 -5.47
C GLU A 360 -8.59 -29.19 -6.09
N GLY A 361 -8.30 -28.16 -5.29
CA GLY A 361 -7.83 -26.85 -5.73
C GLY A 361 -6.31 -26.67 -5.77
N PRO A 362 -5.84 -25.53 -6.29
CA PRO A 362 -4.40 -25.24 -6.41
C PRO A 362 -3.73 -25.08 -5.04
N TYR A 363 -4.46 -24.65 -4.02
CA TYR A 363 -3.94 -24.38 -2.68
C TYR A 363 -3.54 -25.63 -1.87
N GLY A 364 -3.95 -26.82 -2.28
CA GLY A 364 -3.41 -28.07 -1.69
C GLY A 364 -2.27 -28.71 -2.48
N ARG A 365 -1.91 -28.19 -3.66
CA ARG A 365 -0.82 -28.75 -4.48
C ARG A 365 0.53 -28.66 -3.75
N CYS A 366 1.42 -29.60 -4.07
CA CYS A 366 2.78 -29.59 -3.58
C CYS A 366 3.53 -28.39 -4.16
N VAL A 367 4.19 -27.62 -3.29
CA VAL A 367 4.96 -26.41 -3.68
C VAL A 367 6.19 -26.71 -4.55
N TYR A 368 6.55 -27.98 -4.71
CA TYR A 368 7.70 -28.41 -5.51
C TYR A 368 7.31 -29.03 -6.85
N ASP A 369 6.03 -29.05 -7.22
CA ASP A 369 5.61 -29.66 -8.49
C ASP A 369 5.93 -28.81 -9.72
N GLY A 370 6.56 -27.64 -9.54
CA GLY A 370 7.05 -26.80 -10.63
C GLY A 370 5.94 -26.04 -11.36
N HIS A 371 4.89 -25.66 -10.62
CA HIS A 371 3.79 -24.86 -11.19
C HIS A 371 4.09 -23.35 -11.20
N ASN A 372 5.09 -22.90 -10.44
CA ASN A 372 5.50 -21.50 -10.38
C ASN A 372 6.81 -21.25 -11.12
N ASP A 373 6.97 -20.05 -11.66
CA ASP A 373 8.19 -19.59 -12.35
C ASP A 373 8.79 -18.30 -11.74
N VAL A 374 8.02 -17.57 -10.92
CA VAL A 374 8.48 -16.37 -10.23
C VAL A 374 9.61 -16.66 -9.23
N VAL A 375 10.54 -15.71 -9.09
CA VAL A 375 11.72 -15.84 -8.22
C VAL A 375 11.37 -15.73 -6.73
N ASP A 376 11.98 -16.57 -5.89
CA ASP A 376 11.75 -16.58 -4.43
C ASP A 376 12.78 -15.77 -3.63
N ASN A 377 13.78 -15.23 -4.32
CA ASN A 377 14.77 -14.32 -3.78
C ASN A 377 15.30 -13.40 -4.87
N GLN A 378 15.28 -12.08 -4.63
CA GLN A 378 15.78 -11.08 -5.57
C GLN A 378 16.37 -9.89 -4.81
N ILE A 379 17.49 -9.39 -5.32
CA ILE A 379 18.15 -8.16 -4.86
C ILE A 379 18.16 -7.19 -6.03
N VAL A 380 17.81 -5.94 -5.77
CA VAL A 380 17.91 -4.84 -6.72
C VAL A 380 18.80 -3.76 -6.11
N VAL A 381 19.73 -3.25 -6.92
CA VAL A 381 20.62 -2.14 -6.60
C VAL A 381 20.30 -1.00 -7.55
N MET A 382 20.03 0.18 -7.02
CA MET A 382 19.76 1.41 -7.76
C MET A 382 20.79 2.47 -7.40
N SER A 383 21.18 3.27 -8.39
CA SER A 383 22.08 4.41 -8.20
C SER A 383 21.45 5.69 -8.74
N TRP A 384 21.87 6.81 -8.16
CA TRP A 384 21.63 8.16 -8.65
C TRP A 384 22.96 8.88 -8.73
N ASP A 385 23.19 9.57 -9.83
CA ASP A 385 24.38 10.41 -10.00
C ASP A 385 24.13 11.78 -9.36
N GLY A 386 25.19 12.49 -8.96
CA GLY A 386 25.06 13.84 -8.43
C GLY A 386 24.68 14.83 -9.52
N GLU A 387 23.88 15.83 -9.17
CA GLU A 387 23.59 16.95 -10.06
C GLU A 387 24.81 17.85 -10.19
N VAL A 388 25.21 18.15 -11.43
CA VAL A 388 26.33 19.03 -11.72
C VAL A 388 25.86 20.48 -11.63
N ASN A 389 26.58 21.32 -10.87
CA ASN A 389 26.37 22.76 -10.88
C ASN A 389 26.75 23.32 -12.26
N VAL A 390 25.76 23.63 -13.10
CA VAL A 390 25.97 24.23 -14.44
C VAL A 390 26.64 25.61 -14.37
N SER A 391 26.75 26.22 -13.19
CA SER A 391 27.43 27.50 -12.96
C SER A 391 28.96 27.44 -12.98
N GLU A 392 29.59 26.25 -12.91
CA GLU A 392 31.06 26.15 -12.96
C GLU A 392 31.61 25.85 -14.36
N GLU A 393 30.83 25.26 -15.28
CA GLU A 393 31.30 24.92 -16.63
C GLU A 393 31.14 26.04 -17.67
N ALA A 394 30.18 26.94 -17.48
CA ALA A 394 30.05 28.15 -18.28
C ALA A 394 30.42 29.33 -17.39
N GLY A 395 31.51 30.04 -17.68
CA GLY A 395 31.98 31.23 -16.96
C GLY A 395 31.02 32.43 -17.01
N ALA A 396 29.75 32.22 -16.63
CA ALA A 396 28.66 33.16 -16.68
C ALA A 396 28.44 33.74 -15.29
N THR A 397 28.95 34.94 -15.08
CA THR A 397 28.61 35.81 -13.94
C THR A 397 27.19 36.32 -14.12
N HIS A 398 26.19 35.59 -13.64
CA HIS A 398 24.85 36.14 -13.44
C HIS A 398 24.51 36.19 -11.96
N ASN A 399 24.56 37.41 -11.42
CA ASN A 399 23.90 37.79 -10.17
C ASN A 399 22.39 37.65 -10.36
N GLN A 400 21.84 36.48 -10.06
CA GLN A 400 20.44 36.35 -9.66
C GLN A 400 20.44 35.83 -8.23
N GLU A 401 19.94 36.66 -7.31
CA GLU A 401 19.54 36.29 -5.96
C GLU A 401 18.27 35.42 -6.00
N GLY A 402 18.33 34.29 -6.73
CA GLY A 402 17.41 33.18 -6.62
C GLY A 402 18.06 32.12 -5.74
N GLY A 403 17.36 31.67 -4.69
CA GLY A 403 17.90 30.74 -3.70
C GLY A 403 18.66 29.58 -4.34
N ALA A 404 19.86 29.29 -3.83
CA ALA A 404 20.66 28.18 -4.27
C ALA A 404 19.80 26.91 -4.28
N HIS A 405 19.57 26.33 -5.45
CA HIS A 405 19.14 24.94 -5.55
C HIS A 405 20.22 24.13 -4.82
N GLU A 406 19.91 23.52 -3.68
CA GLU A 406 20.80 22.55 -3.05
C GLU A 406 21.01 21.43 -4.07
N THR A 407 22.21 21.37 -4.66
CA THR A 407 22.56 20.32 -5.62
C THR A 407 22.43 18.96 -4.96
N ARG A 408 21.65 18.08 -5.57
CA ARG A 408 21.41 16.75 -5.02
C ARG A 408 22.63 15.86 -5.28
N GLY A 409 23.18 15.32 -4.20
CA GLY A 409 24.35 14.44 -4.27
C GLY A 409 24.05 13.05 -4.83
N PRO A 410 25.10 12.29 -5.19
CA PRO A 410 24.96 10.90 -5.58
C PRO A 410 24.49 10.05 -4.40
N LYS A 411 23.72 9.00 -4.70
CA LYS A 411 23.12 8.13 -3.68
C LYS A 411 22.81 6.74 -4.22
N THR A 412 22.67 5.78 -3.31
CA THR A 412 22.40 4.38 -3.66
C THR A 412 21.27 3.81 -2.83
N ALA A 413 20.56 2.84 -3.39
CA ALA A 413 19.56 2.08 -2.66
C ALA A 413 19.62 0.61 -3.03
N THR A 414 19.37 -0.25 -2.04
CA THR A 414 19.21 -1.68 -2.25
C THR A 414 17.87 -2.13 -1.71
N ILE A 415 17.22 -3.06 -2.41
CA ILE A 415 16.07 -3.80 -1.90
C ILE A 415 16.35 -5.29 -2.00
N THR A 416 16.10 -6.03 -0.92
CA THR A 416 16.10 -7.49 -0.89
C THR A 416 14.68 -8.01 -0.67
N MET A 417 14.13 -8.71 -1.65
CA MET A 417 12.89 -9.49 -1.52
C MET A 417 13.26 -10.95 -1.26
N THR A 418 12.69 -11.56 -0.22
CA THR A 418 12.95 -12.99 0.07
C THR A 418 11.73 -13.73 0.62
N ALA A 419 11.56 -14.96 0.16
CA ALA A 419 10.60 -15.91 0.72
C ALA A 419 11.05 -16.47 2.08
N PHE A 420 12.36 -16.49 2.39
CA PHE A 420 12.90 -17.29 3.49
C PHE A 420 13.09 -16.46 4.77
N SER A 421 11.98 -16.08 5.40
CA SER A 421 11.99 -15.34 6.66
C SER A 421 10.84 -15.72 7.58
N HIS A 422 11.08 -15.65 8.90
CA HIS A 422 10.07 -15.68 9.94
C HIS A 422 9.44 -14.31 10.21
N ALA A 423 10.12 -13.23 9.82
CA ALA A 423 9.70 -11.84 9.99
C ALA A 423 8.75 -11.47 8.83
N ILE A 424 7.56 -12.05 8.79
CA ILE A 424 6.70 -12.06 7.59
C ILE A 424 6.07 -10.68 7.36
N CYS A 425 6.42 -10.07 6.23
CA CYS A 425 6.11 -8.68 5.89
C CYS A 425 6.62 -7.64 6.93
N GLU A 426 7.58 -8.03 7.77
CA GLU A 426 8.28 -7.17 8.71
C GLU A 426 9.42 -6.44 8.00
N ARG A 427 9.06 -5.35 7.31
CA ARG A 427 10.01 -4.53 6.56
C ARG A 427 11.08 -3.96 7.48
N LYS A 428 12.31 -3.99 6.97
CA LYS A 428 13.47 -3.35 7.61
C LYS A 428 14.10 -2.36 6.66
N THR A 429 14.34 -1.16 7.14
CA THR A 429 15.04 -0.11 6.37
C THR A 429 16.16 0.45 7.22
N ILE A 430 17.37 0.51 6.66
CA ILE A 430 18.48 1.24 7.24
C ILE A 430 18.84 2.37 6.28
N VAL A 431 18.97 3.57 6.82
CA VAL A 431 19.32 4.78 6.07
C VAL A 431 20.62 5.34 6.61
N TYR A 432 21.60 5.46 5.74
CA TYR A 432 22.88 6.08 6.02
C TYR A 432 22.90 7.49 5.46
N GLY A 433 23.16 8.47 6.33
CA GLY A 433 23.26 9.87 5.95
C GLY A 433 24.60 10.49 6.33
N THR A 434 24.87 11.66 5.78
CA THR A 434 26.12 12.41 6.01
C THR A 434 26.36 12.80 7.47
N LYS A 435 25.34 12.81 8.32
CA LYS A 435 25.42 13.20 9.75
C LYS A 435 25.02 12.10 10.71
N GLY A 436 24.59 10.94 10.24
CA GLY A 436 24.08 9.87 11.11
C GLY A 436 23.46 8.70 10.35
N GLU A 437 22.86 7.79 11.10
CA GLU A 437 22.09 6.67 10.55
C GLU A 437 20.72 6.56 11.23
N LEU A 438 19.76 6.01 10.48
CA LEU A 438 18.41 5.74 10.95
C LEU A 438 18.03 4.29 10.65
N HIS A 439 17.53 3.59 11.65
CA HIS A 439 17.04 2.23 11.59
C HIS A 439 15.53 2.21 11.75
N SER A 440 14.88 1.56 10.81
CA SER A 440 13.45 1.32 10.78
C SER A 440 13.20 -0.16 10.93
N ASP A 441 12.63 -0.54 12.08
CA ASP A 441 12.21 -1.90 12.34
C ASP A 441 10.69 -1.96 12.48
N THR A 442 10.07 -2.74 11.60
CA THR A 442 8.69 -3.19 11.75
C THR A 442 8.72 -4.51 12.49
N SER A 443 8.23 -4.58 13.72
CA SER A 443 8.18 -5.83 14.50
C SER A 443 6.74 -6.16 14.87
N TRP A 444 6.30 -7.40 14.67
CA TRP A 444 5.05 -7.84 15.30
C TRP A 444 5.29 -8.01 16.80
N PRO A 445 4.41 -7.51 17.69
CA PRO A 445 4.54 -7.78 19.11
C PRO A 445 4.62 -9.30 19.32
N ALA A 446 5.63 -9.76 20.06
CA ALA A 446 5.76 -11.18 20.41
C ALA A 446 4.43 -11.69 20.96
N ALA A 447 4.01 -12.88 20.51
CA ALA A 447 2.82 -13.55 21.05
C ALA A 447 3.02 -13.72 22.56
N SER A 448 2.31 -12.91 23.36
CA SER A 448 2.13 -13.20 24.78
C SER A 448 1.46 -14.57 24.88
N SER A 449 1.89 -15.41 25.81
CA SER A 449 1.46 -16.80 26.04
C SER A 449 -0.04 -17.04 26.26
N ASP A 450 -0.88 -16.01 26.12
CA ASP A 450 -2.33 -16.07 26.26
C ASP A 450 -3.00 -15.98 24.88
N GLN A 451 -3.11 -17.15 24.24
CA GLN A 451 -3.42 -17.35 22.82
C GLN A 451 -4.93 -17.51 22.54
N LYS A 452 -5.79 -16.95 23.40
CA LYS A 452 -7.25 -17.07 23.25
C LYS A 452 -7.86 -15.71 22.95
N LYS A 453 -8.17 -15.49 21.66
CA LYS A 453 -9.02 -14.43 21.09
C LYS A 453 -8.38 -13.05 20.98
N ARG A 454 -7.73 -12.70 19.85
CA ARG A 454 -7.68 -11.32 19.27
C ARG A 454 -7.30 -11.35 17.77
N PRO A 455 -7.77 -10.38 16.96
CA PRO A 455 -7.38 -10.25 15.54
C PRO A 455 -5.87 -10.01 15.39
N MET A 456 -5.34 -10.20 14.17
CA MET A 456 -3.97 -9.82 13.77
C MET A 456 -3.53 -8.51 14.45
N ARG A 457 -2.63 -8.60 15.44
CA ARG A 457 -2.08 -7.41 16.13
C ARG A 457 -1.10 -6.72 15.19
N GLN A 458 -1.39 -5.51 14.72
CA GLN A 458 -0.48 -4.80 13.80
C GLN A 458 0.96 -4.67 14.35
N PRO A 459 1.96 -4.62 13.45
CA PRO A 459 3.34 -4.47 13.86
C PRO A 459 3.57 -3.15 14.59
N GLN A 460 4.30 -3.22 15.71
CA GLN A 460 4.95 -2.06 16.29
C GLN A 460 6.14 -1.68 15.42
N THR A 461 6.00 -0.56 14.73
CA THR A 461 7.07 0.07 13.99
C THR A 461 7.79 1.07 14.87
N SER A 462 9.10 0.95 14.98
CA SER A 462 9.95 1.93 15.67
C SER A 462 11.02 2.46 14.73
N LEU A 463 11.24 3.77 14.79
CA LEU A 463 12.33 4.44 14.10
C LEU A 463 13.37 4.84 15.13
N HIS A 464 14.62 4.50 14.91
CA HIS A 464 15.73 4.85 15.80
C HIS A 464 16.79 5.57 15.00
N SER A 465 17.31 6.69 15.49
CA SER A 465 18.39 7.42 14.82
C SER A 465 19.56 7.70 15.75
N ILE A 466 20.76 7.77 15.20
CA ILE A 466 21.97 8.20 15.91
C ILE A 466 22.75 9.21 15.05
N LEU A 467 23.29 10.25 15.67
CA LEU A 467 24.02 11.33 14.99
C LEU A 467 25.52 11.20 15.25
N PHE A 468 26.34 11.26 14.20
CA PHE A 468 27.79 11.13 14.32
C PHE A 468 28.48 12.41 14.80
N THR A 469 27.77 13.53 14.80
CA THR A 469 28.33 14.83 15.22
C THR A 469 28.57 14.93 16.73
N ASP A 470 28.06 13.99 17.52
CA ASP A 470 28.27 13.92 18.96
C ASP A 470 28.98 12.59 19.32
N PRO A 471 30.22 12.62 19.88
CA PRO A 471 30.95 11.42 20.27
C PRO A 471 30.29 10.64 21.42
N TYR A 472 29.25 11.20 22.06
CA TYR A 472 28.44 10.56 23.09
C TYR A 472 26.98 10.31 22.63
N ALA A 473 26.70 10.37 21.33
CA ALA A 473 25.36 10.18 20.81
C ALA A 473 24.78 8.82 21.23
N GLU A 474 23.54 8.85 21.73
CA GLU A 474 22.73 7.67 22.00
C GLU A 474 21.64 7.53 20.93
N TRP A 475 21.11 6.32 20.79
CA TRP A 475 19.95 6.07 19.93
C TRP A 475 18.73 6.85 20.41
N VAL A 476 18.14 7.63 19.50
CA VAL A 476 16.88 8.35 19.72
C VAL A 476 15.75 7.60 19.07
N SER A 477 14.77 7.16 19.87
CA SER A 477 13.55 6.52 19.37
C SER A 477 12.50 7.56 18.98
N HIS A 478 11.99 7.44 17.76
CA HIS A 478 10.87 8.21 17.22
C HIS A 478 9.65 7.30 17.12
N ILE A 479 8.56 7.71 17.76
CA ILE A 479 7.34 6.91 17.85
C ILE A 479 6.35 7.43 16.80
N PRO A 480 5.94 6.61 15.81
CA PRO A 480 4.89 6.98 14.87
C PRO A 480 3.60 7.35 15.59
N GLY A 481 2.79 8.22 14.95
CA GLY A 481 1.46 8.56 15.44
C GLY A 481 0.55 7.33 15.61
N PRO A 482 -0.59 7.49 16.30
CA PRO A 482 -1.51 6.38 16.55
C PRO A 482 -1.90 5.68 15.25
N VAL A 483 -1.85 4.36 15.24
CA VAL A 483 -2.20 3.51 14.11
C VAL A 483 -3.65 3.07 14.25
N ASP A 484 -4.44 3.24 13.19
CA ASP A 484 -5.76 2.61 13.10
C ASP A 484 -5.58 1.09 13.04
N LEU A 485 -5.85 0.42 14.17
CA LEU A 485 -5.67 -1.01 14.34
C LEU A 485 -6.54 -1.87 13.41
N SER A 486 -7.58 -1.29 12.79
CA SER A 486 -8.45 -1.96 11.82
C SER A 486 -7.97 -1.89 10.37
N SER A 487 -6.92 -1.09 10.11
CA SER A 487 -6.37 -0.81 8.77
C SER A 487 -5.24 -1.76 8.36
N GLY A 488 -5.19 -2.20 7.11
CA GLY A 488 -4.05 -2.98 6.61
C GLY A 488 -2.76 -2.15 6.51
N HIS A 489 -1.62 -2.84 6.49
CA HIS A 489 -0.29 -2.23 6.26
C HIS A 489 0.09 -1.10 7.23
N GLY A 490 -0.16 -1.27 8.53
CA GLY A 490 0.25 -0.29 9.53
C GLY A 490 -0.56 1.01 9.48
N GLY A 491 -1.81 0.99 8.98
CA GLY A 491 -2.61 2.19 8.77
C GLY A 491 -2.70 2.66 7.32
N GLY A 492 -1.84 2.15 6.42
CA GLY A 492 -1.70 2.63 5.05
C GLY A 492 -2.97 2.51 4.20
N ASP A 493 -3.76 1.43 4.34
CA ASP A 493 -4.98 1.24 3.56
C ASP A 493 -6.00 2.36 3.86
N THR A 494 -6.28 2.61 5.14
CA THR A 494 -7.13 3.72 5.59
C THR A 494 -6.56 5.07 5.18
N GLY A 495 -5.25 5.29 5.32
CA GLY A 495 -4.62 6.55 4.97
C GLY A 495 -4.75 6.89 3.47
N LEU A 496 -4.57 5.91 2.59
CA LEU A 496 -4.77 6.09 1.15
C LEU A 496 -6.25 6.37 0.82
N ALA A 497 -7.18 5.61 1.41
CA ALA A 497 -8.61 5.86 1.20
C ALA A 497 -9.01 7.27 1.65
N GLN A 498 -8.52 7.72 2.81
CA GLN A 498 -8.75 9.08 3.31
C GLN A 498 -8.18 10.15 2.36
N ALA A 499 -6.96 9.94 1.88
CA ALA A 499 -6.31 10.85 0.93
C ALA A 499 -7.13 10.98 -0.36
N PHE A 500 -7.55 9.85 -0.93
CA PHE A 500 -8.35 9.81 -2.15
C PHE A 500 -9.73 10.45 -1.96
N VAL A 501 -10.47 10.09 -0.89
CA VAL A 501 -11.81 10.66 -0.63
C VAL A 501 -11.74 12.17 -0.41
N ARG A 502 -10.74 12.67 0.33
CA ARG A 502 -10.55 14.11 0.55
C ARG A 502 -10.23 14.85 -0.74
N ALA A 503 -9.42 14.26 -1.62
CA ALA A 503 -9.12 14.84 -2.92
C ALA A 503 -10.38 14.97 -3.78
N VAL A 504 -11.19 13.90 -3.84
CA VAL A 504 -12.47 13.92 -4.56
C VAL A 504 -13.45 14.92 -3.95
N GLU A 505 -13.54 14.98 -2.62
CA GLU A 505 -14.36 15.96 -1.92
C GLU A 505 -13.94 17.40 -2.24
N ALA A 506 -12.63 17.66 -2.26
CA ALA A 506 -12.10 18.99 -2.55
C ALA A 506 -12.51 19.49 -3.93
N VAL A 507 -12.47 18.60 -4.93
CA VAL A 507 -12.95 18.91 -6.29
C VAL A 507 -14.46 19.08 -6.30
N LYS A 508 -15.21 18.10 -5.78
CA LYS A 508 -16.67 18.04 -5.86
C LYS A 508 -17.35 19.18 -5.07
N VAL A 509 -16.98 19.34 -3.81
CA VAL A 509 -17.70 20.18 -2.84
C VAL A 509 -17.08 21.57 -2.75
N PHE A 510 -15.76 21.66 -2.80
CA PHE A 510 -15.04 22.93 -2.63
C PHE A 510 -14.60 23.56 -3.96
N GLY A 511 -14.84 22.90 -5.11
CA GLY A 511 -14.51 23.42 -6.43
C GLY A 511 -13.01 23.58 -6.68
N TRP A 512 -12.18 22.79 -6.02
CA TRP A 512 -10.73 22.85 -6.20
C TRP A 512 -10.35 22.36 -7.60
N ASP A 513 -9.28 22.94 -8.13
CA ASP A 513 -8.58 22.38 -9.28
C ASP A 513 -8.09 20.95 -8.95
N VAL A 514 -8.21 20.05 -9.93
CA VAL A 514 -7.84 18.64 -9.78
C VAL A 514 -6.36 18.50 -9.46
N GLY A 515 -5.49 19.24 -10.15
CA GLY A 515 -4.04 19.23 -9.90
C GLY A 515 -3.70 19.68 -8.48
N LYS A 516 -4.36 20.72 -7.97
CA LYS A 516 -4.20 21.17 -6.58
C LYS A 516 -4.64 20.08 -5.58
N ALA A 517 -5.84 19.54 -5.74
CA ALA A 517 -6.36 18.50 -4.85
C ALA A 517 -5.50 17.22 -4.89
N GLN A 518 -4.99 16.85 -6.07
CA GLN A 518 -4.04 15.75 -6.24
C GLN A 518 -2.78 15.96 -5.40
N ARG A 519 -2.14 17.14 -5.51
CA ARG A 519 -0.88 17.44 -4.80
C ARG A 519 -1.07 17.51 -3.29
N GLU A 520 -2.13 18.20 -2.82
CA GLU A 520 -2.31 18.45 -1.39
C GLU A 520 -2.91 17.28 -0.61
N HIS A 521 -3.75 16.45 -1.24
CA HIS A 521 -4.43 15.35 -0.55
C HIS A 521 -3.88 13.97 -0.88
N VAL A 522 -3.61 13.67 -2.16
CA VAL A 522 -3.05 12.37 -2.55
C VAL A 522 -1.53 12.36 -2.39
N GLY A 523 -0.85 13.42 -2.84
CA GLY A 523 0.60 13.60 -2.71
C GLY A 523 1.45 12.68 -3.58
N ALA A 524 0.86 12.01 -4.56
CA ALA A 524 1.54 11.17 -5.55
C ALA A 524 0.86 11.29 -6.90
N GLY A 525 1.62 11.45 -7.99
CA GLY A 525 1.09 11.51 -9.36
C GLY A 525 1.07 10.18 -10.10
N ILE A 526 0.39 10.13 -11.25
CA ILE A 526 0.42 8.99 -12.17
C ILE A 526 1.84 8.72 -12.70
N ASP A 527 2.63 9.77 -12.95
CA ASP A 527 4.04 9.65 -13.33
C ASP A 527 4.87 8.88 -12.31
N GLU A 528 4.67 9.16 -11.01
CA GLU A 528 5.38 8.45 -9.95
C GLU A 528 4.95 6.98 -9.87
N ALA A 529 3.65 6.71 -10.05
CA ALA A 529 3.14 5.35 -10.12
C ALA A 529 3.78 4.59 -11.29
N VAL A 530 3.75 5.14 -12.51
CA VAL A 530 4.37 4.54 -13.70
C VAL A 530 5.87 4.34 -13.48
N ARG A 531 6.58 5.31 -12.91
CA ARG A 531 8.01 5.21 -12.61
C ARG A 531 8.34 4.06 -11.67
N ALA A 532 7.57 3.89 -10.59
CA ALA A 532 7.78 2.81 -9.63
C ALA A 532 7.53 1.42 -10.24
N HIS A 533 6.52 1.29 -11.11
CA HIS A 533 6.29 0.03 -11.82
C HIS A 533 7.36 -0.20 -12.91
N GLY A 534 7.72 0.84 -13.66
CA GLY A 534 8.84 0.83 -14.60
C GLY A 534 10.14 0.36 -13.95
N MET A 535 10.42 0.82 -12.74
CA MET A 535 11.59 0.36 -11.96
C MET A 535 11.56 -1.14 -11.69
N ALA A 536 10.38 -1.72 -11.42
CA ALA A 536 10.26 -3.16 -11.23
C ALA A 536 10.56 -3.94 -12.52
N TRP A 537 10.05 -3.50 -13.68
CA TRP A 537 10.35 -4.13 -14.97
C TRP A 537 11.81 -3.93 -15.40
N CYS A 538 12.38 -2.74 -15.21
CA CYS A 538 13.78 -2.47 -15.49
C CYS A 538 14.71 -3.36 -14.64
N ALA A 539 14.40 -3.49 -13.35
CA ALA A 539 15.09 -4.41 -12.45
C ALA A 539 14.94 -5.86 -12.93
N GLU A 540 13.75 -6.27 -13.36
CA GLU A 540 13.53 -7.63 -13.83
C GLU A 540 14.28 -7.95 -15.13
N GLU A 541 14.26 -7.04 -16.11
CA GLU A 541 15.07 -7.18 -17.32
C GLU A 541 16.57 -7.24 -17.00
N SER A 542 17.04 -6.42 -16.07
CA SER A 542 18.43 -6.47 -15.59
C SER A 542 18.77 -7.85 -15.01
N ARG A 543 17.86 -8.43 -14.21
CA ARG A 543 18.01 -9.78 -13.63
C ARG A 543 18.10 -10.86 -14.72
N VAL A 544 17.18 -10.83 -15.67
CA VAL A 544 17.08 -11.84 -16.73
C VAL A 544 18.29 -11.78 -17.66
N LEU A 545 18.73 -10.58 -18.04
CA LEU A 545 19.86 -10.38 -18.94
C LEU A 545 21.22 -10.44 -18.24
N GLY A 546 21.26 -10.28 -16.91
CA GLY A 546 22.50 -10.26 -16.12
C GLY A 546 23.35 -9.03 -16.39
N VAL A 547 22.74 -7.89 -16.73
CA VAL A 547 23.45 -6.65 -17.09
C VAL A 547 22.91 -5.44 -16.31
N ARG A 548 23.79 -4.48 -16.04
CA ARG A 548 23.39 -3.15 -15.54
C ARG A 548 22.59 -2.43 -16.63
N LYS A 549 21.45 -1.86 -16.26
CA LYS A 549 20.60 -1.05 -17.12
C LYS A 549 20.77 0.44 -16.77
N ASP A 550 20.89 1.28 -17.79
CA ASP A 550 20.73 2.72 -17.64
C ASP A 550 19.24 3.03 -17.62
N TRP A 551 18.78 3.71 -16.56
CA TRP A 551 17.36 3.96 -16.36
C TRP A 551 16.79 4.88 -17.44
N SER A 552 17.51 5.94 -17.77
CA SER A 552 17.04 6.95 -18.73
C SER A 552 16.92 6.39 -20.13
N VAL A 553 17.89 5.56 -20.55
CA VAL A 553 17.85 4.88 -21.83
C VAL A 553 16.68 3.90 -21.87
N TRP A 554 16.55 3.06 -20.83
CA TRP A 554 15.48 2.06 -20.75
C TRP A 554 14.09 2.70 -20.79
N ASP A 555 13.81 3.68 -19.93
CA ASP A 555 12.50 4.35 -19.87
C ASP A 555 12.14 5.03 -21.20
N ASN A 556 13.11 5.70 -21.84
CA ASN A 556 12.91 6.34 -23.13
C ASN A 556 12.64 5.33 -24.26
N GLU A 557 13.30 4.17 -24.26
CA GLU A 557 13.05 3.11 -25.23
C GLU A 557 11.62 2.59 -25.12
N GLN A 558 11.15 2.32 -23.89
CA GLN A 558 9.80 1.83 -23.63
C GLN A 558 8.71 2.87 -23.99
N ARG A 559 8.95 4.15 -23.72
CA ARG A 559 7.99 5.22 -24.07
C ARG A 559 7.95 5.52 -25.58
N LYS A 560 9.01 5.19 -26.31
CA LYS A 560 9.05 5.35 -27.79
C LYS A 560 8.34 4.22 -28.52
N SER A 561 8.39 3.00 -28.00
CA SER A 561 7.69 1.86 -28.61
C SER A 561 6.17 2.03 -28.64
N GLU A 562 5.59 2.86 -27.77
CA GLU A 562 4.15 3.20 -27.77
C GLU A 562 3.74 4.22 -28.85
N ASN A 563 4.67 5.05 -29.32
CA ASN A 563 4.38 6.10 -30.33
C ASN A 563 4.52 5.59 -31.77
N LEU A 564 4.78 4.29 -31.95
CA LEU A 564 4.86 3.56 -33.21
C LEU A 564 3.67 2.59 -33.32
#